data_AF-A0A382XF68-F1
#
_entry.id   AF-A0A382XF68-F1
#
_cell.length_a   1.000
_cell.length_b   1.000
_cell.length_c   1.000
_cell.angle_alpha   90.00
_cell.angle_beta   90.00
_cell.angle_gamma   90.00
#
_symmetry.space_group_name_H-M   'P 1'
#
loop_
_entity.id
_entity.type
_entity.pdbx_description
1 polymer ?
#
loop_
_entity_poly.entity_id
_entity_poly.type
_entity_poly.pdbx_seq_one_letter_code
_entity_poly.pdbx_strand_id
1 'polypeptide(L)'
;FNWISNERLVFQMKDRNNFPNGGLYAVDRDGSQHKVLNPSHKANREFGSRVFKAVALFDPLTDEGGDILVEVRKGGGRFREERAFYGNIVRLNTFTAKEKRVAYNRGDILQFIADRDKVVRIGMVQHDLTRSIIHRRNPESDWEKIYSADFRTAMEPLGFGTNPDILYVAALNGDKRALFQYDLKARKLGRMIFAHPTYDVPAGPPIVSDKTGKVLGVRYEAERPQVYWFDKDYKNYQAMIDNALPGMANDIKNWSKKEDRILFHSHSEKT
;
A
#
# COMPACT_ATOMS: atom_id res chain seq x y z
N PHE A 1 0.00 12.82 1.92
CA PHE A 1 1.47 12.99 1.98
C PHE A 1 2.06 11.82 2.76
N ASN A 2 3.36 11.58 2.68
CA ASN A 2 4.07 10.52 3.40
C ASN A 2 5.47 11.00 3.80
N TRP A 3 5.82 10.82 5.07
CA TRP A 3 7.19 11.00 5.54
C TRP A 3 8.01 9.77 5.18
N ILE A 4 9.16 9.96 4.55
CA ILE A 4 10.09 8.86 4.20
C ILE A 4 11.36 8.91 5.06
N SER A 5 11.56 10.00 5.80
CA SER A 5 12.49 10.11 6.92
C SER A 5 11.99 11.23 7.85
N ASN A 6 12.73 11.52 8.93
CA ASN A 6 12.43 12.67 9.79
C ASN A 6 12.56 14.03 9.09
N GLU A 7 13.29 14.10 7.98
CA GLU A 7 13.53 15.34 7.24
C GLU A 7 12.81 15.39 5.90
N ARG A 8 12.51 14.25 5.25
CA ARG A 8 12.02 14.23 3.87
C ARG A 8 10.54 13.85 3.77
N LEU A 9 9.75 14.73 3.15
CA LEU A 9 8.33 14.55 2.87
C LEU A 9 8.09 14.31 1.38
N VAL A 10 7.26 13.31 1.05
CA VAL A 10 6.74 13.07 -0.30
C VAL A 10 5.25 13.33 -0.33
N PHE A 11 4.76 14.08 -1.32
CA PHE A 11 3.35 14.41 -1.42
C PHE A 11 2.88 14.49 -2.86
N GLN A 12 1.56 14.27 -3.03
CA GLN A 12 0.87 14.46 -4.29
C GLN A 12 -0.04 15.66 -4.17
N MET A 13 -0.10 16.45 -5.23
CA MET A 13 -1.12 17.47 -5.35
C MET A 13 -2.37 16.87 -6.00
N LYS A 14 -3.52 17.23 -5.48
CA LYS A 14 -4.81 16.86 -6.08
C LYS A 14 -5.39 18.09 -6.76
N ASP A 15 -6.22 17.86 -7.77
CA ASP A 15 -6.98 18.96 -8.36
C ASP A 15 -8.17 19.37 -7.46
N ARG A 16 -8.97 20.33 -7.93
CA ARG A 16 -10.11 20.89 -7.21
C ARG A 16 -11.21 19.86 -6.91
N ASN A 17 -11.22 18.74 -7.63
CA ASN A 17 -12.17 17.64 -7.47
C ASN A 17 -11.56 16.46 -6.71
N ASN A 18 -10.43 16.67 -6.02
CA ASN A 18 -9.68 15.64 -5.31
C ASN A 18 -9.16 14.51 -6.21
N PHE A 19 -9.17 14.69 -7.54
CA PHE A 19 -8.57 13.73 -8.45
C PHE A 19 -7.04 13.92 -8.43
N PRO A 20 -6.27 12.81 -8.37
CA PRO A 20 -4.82 12.90 -8.51
C PRO A 20 -4.49 13.59 -9.83
N ASN A 21 -3.86 14.75 -9.75
CA ASN A 21 -3.47 15.49 -10.96
C ASN A 21 -2.21 14.89 -11.61
N GLY A 22 -1.77 13.71 -11.15
CA GLY A 22 -0.55 13.03 -11.56
C GLY A 22 0.73 13.52 -10.89
N GLY A 23 0.71 14.68 -10.24
CA GLY A 23 1.90 15.29 -9.68
C GLY A 23 2.43 14.56 -8.44
N LEU A 24 3.72 14.24 -8.44
CA LEU A 24 4.44 13.73 -7.27
C LEU A 24 5.63 14.64 -6.97
N TYR A 25 5.77 15.04 -5.71
CA TYR A 25 6.72 16.04 -5.25
C TYR A 25 7.40 15.56 -3.97
N ALA A 26 8.60 16.06 -3.73
CA ALA A 26 9.31 15.88 -2.47
C ALA A 26 9.92 17.19 -2.00
N VAL A 27 10.05 17.35 -0.68
CA VAL A 27 10.60 18.54 -0.03
C VAL A 27 11.16 18.14 1.33
N ASP A 28 12.17 18.87 1.81
CA ASP A 28 12.62 18.73 3.19
C ASP A 28 11.67 19.47 4.14
N ARG A 29 11.68 19.11 5.42
CA ARG A 29 10.79 19.64 6.45
C ARG A 29 10.88 21.16 6.59
N ASP A 30 12.03 21.75 6.31
CA ASP A 30 12.28 23.20 6.35
C ASP A 30 11.86 23.91 5.03
N GLY A 31 11.33 23.18 4.06
CA GLY A 31 10.93 23.70 2.75
C GLY A 31 12.06 23.71 1.71
N SER A 32 13.29 23.34 2.09
CA SER A 32 14.43 23.26 1.17
C SER A 32 14.40 21.97 0.33
N GLN A 33 15.36 21.86 -0.61
CA GLN A 33 15.55 20.67 -1.46
C GLN A 33 14.28 20.19 -2.19
N HIS A 34 13.38 21.12 -2.56
CA HIS A 34 12.16 20.78 -3.27
C HIS A 34 12.47 20.12 -4.61
N LYS A 35 11.70 19.09 -4.97
CA LYS A 35 11.88 18.33 -6.21
C LYS A 35 10.54 17.92 -6.80
N VAL A 36 10.36 18.19 -8.09
CA VAL A 36 9.29 17.57 -8.90
C VAL A 36 9.76 16.17 -9.30
N LEU A 37 9.07 15.14 -8.82
CA LEU A 37 9.37 13.74 -9.11
C LEU A 37 8.55 13.22 -10.30
N ASN A 38 7.29 13.65 -10.39
CA ASN A 38 6.46 13.48 -11.55
C ASN A 38 5.67 14.78 -11.78
N PRO A 39 5.79 15.44 -12.94
CA PRO A 39 4.97 16.61 -13.23
C PRO A 39 3.48 16.26 -13.26
N SER A 40 2.63 17.24 -12.95
CA SER A 40 1.18 17.08 -13.09
C SER A 40 0.79 16.86 -14.56
N HIS A 41 -0.41 16.35 -14.81
CA HIS A 41 -0.96 16.17 -16.15
C HIS A 41 -1.10 17.49 -16.90
N LYS A 42 -1.47 18.56 -16.18
CA LYS A 42 -1.51 19.91 -16.73
C LYS A 42 -0.13 20.34 -17.23
N ALA A 43 0.89 20.25 -16.36
CA ALA A 43 2.25 20.60 -16.73
C ALA A 43 2.76 19.73 -17.90
N ASN A 44 2.56 18.41 -17.85
CA ASN A 44 2.96 17.51 -18.94
C ASN A 44 2.31 17.88 -20.29
N ARG A 45 1.02 18.27 -20.30
CA ARG A 45 0.34 18.71 -21.52
C ARG A 45 0.83 20.07 -22.03
N GLU A 46 1.09 21.01 -21.12
CA GLU A 46 1.65 22.33 -21.47
C GLU A 46 3.01 22.21 -22.15
N PHE A 47 3.84 21.24 -21.76
CA PHE A 47 5.11 20.92 -22.43
C PHE A 47 4.96 20.02 -23.68
N GLY A 48 3.74 19.83 -24.19
CA GLY A 48 3.47 19.11 -25.44
C GLY A 48 3.57 17.58 -25.32
N SER A 49 3.65 17.01 -24.12
CA SER A 49 3.71 15.55 -23.96
C SER A 49 2.40 14.90 -24.35
N ARG A 50 2.48 13.91 -25.26
CA ARG A 50 1.38 13.01 -25.63
C ARG A 50 1.36 11.73 -24.78
N VAL A 51 2.31 11.59 -23.85
CA VAL A 51 2.42 10.46 -22.93
C VAL A 51 2.04 10.92 -21.53
N PHE A 52 1.08 10.21 -20.95
CA PHE A 52 0.63 10.36 -19.59
C PHE A 52 1.40 9.37 -18.70
N LYS A 53 1.91 9.85 -17.57
CA LYS A 53 2.55 9.04 -16.54
C LYS A 53 1.82 9.24 -15.22
N ALA A 54 1.17 8.19 -14.73
CA ALA A 54 0.64 8.13 -13.38
C ALA A 54 1.65 7.45 -12.47
N VAL A 55 1.86 8.04 -11.31
CA VAL A 55 2.79 7.55 -10.29
C VAL A 55 2.05 7.47 -8.97
N ALA A 56 2.01 6.28 -8.37
CA ALA A 56 1.47 6.05 -7.04
C ALA A 56 2.58 5.58 -6.11
N LEU A 57 2.57 6.04 -4.84
CA LEU A 57 3.50 5.52 -3.85
C LEU A 57 3.22 4.03 -3.63
N PHE A 58 4.26 3.20 -3.74
CA PHE A 58 4.18 1.76 -3.49
C PHE A 58 4.76 1.40 -2.12
N ASP A 59 5.98 1.88 -1.83
CA ASP A 59 6.62 1.74 -0.52
C ASP A 59 7.48 2.98 -0.23
N PRO A 60 7.37 3.61 0.94
CA PRO A 60 8.17 4.79 1.28
C PRO A 60 9.65 4.50 1.49
N LEU A 61 10.08 3.23 1.60
CA LEU A 61 11.46 2.82 1.93
C LEU A 61 12.03 3.66 3.09
N THR A 62 11.26 3.75 4.18
CA THR A 62 11.51 4.71 5.25
C THR A 62 12.93 4.58 5.85
N ASP A 63 13.66 5.69 5.80
CA ASP A 63 15.07 5.87 6.16
C ASP A 63 16.09 5.14 5.25
N GLU A 64 15.75 4.80 4.01
CA GLU A 64 16.68 4.22 3.03
C GLU A 64 17.26 5.27 2.04
N GLY A 65 17.99 6.26 2.57
CA GLY A 65 18.80 7.16 1.73
C GLY A 65 18.00 8.06 0.76
N GLY A 66 16.70 8.24 1.01
CA GLY A 66 15.82 9.12 0.23
C GLY A 66 15.27 8.51 -1.05
N ASP A 67 15.43 7.19 -1.25
CA ASP A 67 14.72 6.47 -2.30
C ASP A 67 13.30 6.10 -1.84
N ILE A 68 12.40 5.89 -2.81
CA ILE A 68 11.07 5.32 -2.61
C ILE A 68 10.80 4.27 -3.69
N LEU A 69 9.85 3.36 -3.44
CA LEU A 69 9.23 2.57 -4.50
C LEU A 69 7.93 3.23 -4.92
N VAL A 70 7.74 3.33 -6.23
CA VAL A 70 6.51 3.83 -6.84
C VAL A 70 6.01 2.86 -7.89
N GLU A 71 4.70 2.75 -8.01
CA GLU A 71 4.06 2.13 -9.16
C GLU A 71 3.90 3.18 -10.28
N VAL A 72 4.46 2.89 -11.45
CA VAL A 72 4.44 3.76 -12.62
C VAL A 72 3.61 3.14 -13.72
N ARG A 73 2.48 3.78 -14.04
CA ARG A 73 1.63 3.48 -15.20
C ARG A 73 1.89 4.52 -16.29
N LYS A 74 2.01 4.07 -17.55
CA LYS A 74 2.18 4.95 -18.71
C LYS A 74 1.06 4.70 -19.71
N GLY A 75 0.44 5.78 -20.20
CA GLY A 75 -0.62 5.76 -21.21
C GLY A 75 -0.47 6.90 -22.21
N GLY A 76 -1.31 6.95 -23.25
CA GLY A 76 -1.28 7.99 -24.30
C GLY A 76 -1.61 7.44 -25.69
N GLY A 77 -1.79 8.31 -26.68
CA GLY A 77 -2.39 7.97 -27.99
C GLY A 77 -1.65 6.95 -28.89
N ARG A 78 -0.54 6.36 -28.43
CA ARG A 78 0.14 5.21 -29.06
C ARG A 78 0.26 3.98 -28.16
N PHE A 79 -0.16 4.07 -26.90
CA PHE A 79 -0.27 2.93 -26.00
C PHE A 79 -1.59 2.25 -26.30
N ARG A 80 -1.55 1.01 -26.80
CA ARG A 80 -2.74 0.17 -26.92
C ARG A 80 -3.41 0.13 -25.55
N GLU A 81 -4.69 0.51 -25.51
CA GLU A 81 -5.46 0.80 -24.29
C GLU A 81 -5.35 -0.32 -23.24
N GLU A 82 -5.20 -1.56 -23.67
CA GLU A 82 -5.10 -2.75 -22.82
C GLU A 82 -3.90 -2.77 -21.84
N ARG A 83 -2.75 -2.15 -22.18
CA ARG A 83 -1.54 -2.20 -21.33
C ARG A 83 -1.32 -0.97 -20.46
N ALA A 84 -2.05 0.11 -20.69
CA ALA A 84 -1.91 1.35 -19.91
C ALA A 84 -2.36 1.20 -18.45
N PHE A 85 -3.11 0.14 -18.14
CA PHE A 85 -3.65 -0.16 -16.80
C PHE A 85 -2.62 -0.74 -15.82
N TYR A 86 -1.54 -1.36 -16.33
CA TYR A 86 -0.64 -2.19 -15.53
C TYR A 86 0.68 -1.47 -15.22
N GLY A 87 0.92 -1.17 -13.93
CA GLY A 87 2.07 -0.39 -13.51
C GLY A 87 3.32 -1.24 -13.30
N ASN A 88 4.50 -0.68 -13.61
CA ASN A 88 5.78 -1.26 -13.20
C ASN A 88 6.15 -0.73 -11.81
N ILE A 89 6.90 -1.50 -11.02
CA ILE A 89 7.49 -0.97 -9.78
C ILE A 89 8.85 -0.36 -10.10
N VAL A 90 9.05 0.88 -9.68
CA VAL A 90 10.23 1.69 -9.96
C VAL A 90 10.77 2.22 -8.64
N ARG A 91 12.08 2.05 -8.43
CA ARG A 91 12.84 2.75 -7.39
C ARG A 91 13.16 4.16 -7.90
N LEU A 92 12.76 5.16 -7.12
CA LEU A 92 12.80 6.57 -7.48
C LEU A 92 13.53 7.35 -6.38
N ASN A 93 14.59 8.04 -6.74
CA ASN A 93 15.35 8.86 -5.80
C ASN A 93 14.69 10.24 -5.62
N THR A 94 14.38 10.63 -4.39
CA THR A 94 13.59 11.84 -4.15
C THR A 94 14.36 13.14 -4.28
N PHE A 95 15.70 13.12 -4.27
CA PHE A 95 16.54 14.32 -4.48
C PHE A 95 16.84 14.54 -5.96
N THR A 96 17.09 13.45 -6.70
CA THR A 96 17.56 13.53 -8.10
C THR A 96 16.47 13.26 -9.13
N ALA A 97 15.35 12.65 -8.73
CA ALA A 97 14.31 12.09 -9.61
C ALA A 97 14.81 10.97 -10.56
N LYS A 98 15.97 10.37 -10.27
CA LYS A 98 16.47 9.21 -11.03
C LYS A 98 15.60 7.99 -10.77
N GLU A 99 15.29 7.25 -11.83
CA GLU A 99 14.43 6.07 -11.82
C GLU A 99 15.19 4.80 -12.20
N LYS A 100 14.93 3.71 -11.47
CA LYS A 100 15.38 2.36 -11.81
C LYS A 100 14.21 1.40 -11.66
N ARG A 101 13.80 0.74 -12.75
CA ARG A 101 12.74 -0.29 -12.69
C ARG A 101 13.22 -1.47 -11.84
N VAL A 102 12.42 -1.87 -10.86
CA VAL A 102 12.71 -3.01 -9.95
C VAL A 102 11.80 -4.22 -10.21
N ALA A 103 10.59 -4.00 -10.72
CA ALA A 103 9.72 -5.06 -11.19
C ALA A 103 9.06 -4.65 -12.51
N TYR A 104 9.21 -5.51 -13.52
CA TYR A 104 8.50 -5.38 -14.79
C TYR A 104 7.12 -6.02 -14.67
N ASN A 105 6.10 -5.30 -15.13
CA ASN A 105 4.76 -5.85 -15.26
C ASN A 105 4.57 -6.39 -16.66
N ARG A 106 4.32 -7.70 -16.75
CA ARG A 106 4.11 -8.42 -18.01
C ARG A 106 2.77 -8.09 -18.69
N GLY A 107 1.94 -7.26 -18.06
CA GLY A 107 0.69 -6.73 -18.62
C GLY A 107 -0.58 -7.41 -18.09
N ASP A 108 -0.50 -8.12 -16.97
CA ASP A 108 -1.64 -8.80 -16.34
C ASP A 108 -1.62 -8.73 -14.80
N ILE A 109 -0.60 -8.10 -14.20
CA ILE A 109 -0.45 -7.99 -12.74
C ILE A 109 -1.16 -6.72 -12.29
N LEU A 110 -2.30 -6.89 -11.62
CA LEU A 110 -3.14 -5.82 -11.09
C LEU A 110 -2.52 -5.15 -9.86
N GLN A 111 -1.84 -5.94 -9.03
CA GLN A 111 -1.25 -5.48 -7.78
C GLN A 111 0.04 -6.24 -7.50
N PHE A 112 1.06 -5.52 -7.05
CA PHE A 112 2.28 -6.09 -6.50
C PHE A 112 2.29 -6.00 -4.99
N ILE A 113 3.02 -6.90 -4.33
CA ILE A 113 3.33 -6.78 -2.91
C ILE A 113 4.81 -7.12 -2.72
N ALA A 114 5.50 -6.25 -2.00
CA ALA A 114 6.85 -6.52 -1.53
C ALA A 114 6.84 -7.23 -0.17
N ASP A 115 7.88 -8.01 0.06
CA ASP A 115 8.15 -8.56 1.39
C ASP A 115 8.77 -7.53 2.32
N ARG A 116 9.15 -8.00 3.51
CA ARG A 116 9.76 -7.17 4.56
C ARG A 116 11.11 -6.59 4.15
N ASP A 117 11.82 -7.27 3.25
CA ASP A 117 13.10 -6.84 2.67
C ASP A 117 12.90 -5.98 1.42
N LYS A 118 11.66 -5.51 1.18
CA LYS A 118 11.28 -4.63 0.07
C LYS A 118 11.46 -5.26 -1.31
N VAL A 119 11.53 -6.59 -1.37
CA VAL A 119 11.59 -7.37 -2.59
C VAL A 119 10.17 -7.66 -3.07
N VAL A 120 9.82 -7.23 -4.29
CA VAL A 120 8.53 -7.53 -4.91
C VAL A 120 8.43 -9.02 -5.21
N ARG A 121 7.60 -9.75 -4.44
CA ARG A 121 7.52 -11.22 -4.48
C ARG A 121 6.14 -11.78 -4.73
N ILE A 122 5.08 -10.97 -4.67
CA ILE A 122 3.72 -11.38 -4.99
C ILE A 122 3.16 -10.48 -6.08
N GLY A 123 2.43 -11.09 -7.01
CA GLY A 123 1.55 -10.43 -7.96
C GLY A 123 0.13 -10.99 -7.84
N MET A 124 -0.87 -10.12 -7.93
CA MET A 124 -2.26 -10.52 -8.14
C MET A 124 -2.59 -10.34 -9.61
N VAL A 125 -3.05 -11.39 -10.27
CA VAL A 125 -3.41 -11.38 -11.70
C VAL A 125 -4.87 -11.76 -11.86
N GLN A 126 -5.49 -11.27 -12.94
CA GLN A 126 -6.83 -11.67 -13.32
C GLN A 126 -6.91 -11.97 -14.81
N HIS A 127 -7.44 -13.15 -15.14
CA HIS A 127 -7.80 -13.54 -16.49
C HIS A 127 -9.27 -13.96 -16.46
N ASP A 128 -10.10 -13.27 -17.23
CA ASP A 128 -11.56 -13.41 -17.21
C ASP A 128 -12.13 -13.29 -15.78
N LEU A 129 -12.89 -14.29 -15.36
CA LEU A 129 -13.48 -14.40 -14.02
C LEU A 129 -12.54 -15.09 -13.02
N THR A 130 -11.31 -15.42 -13.42
CA THR A 130 -10.34 -16.12 -12.55
C THR A 130 -9.31 -15.14 -12.02
N ARG A 131 -9.24 -15.03 -10.69
CA ARG A 131 -8.20 -14.27 -9.99
C ARG A 131 -7.17 -15.23 -9.41
N SER A 132 -5.90 -14.95 -9.67
CA SER A 132 -4.79 -15.80 -9.21
C SER A 132 -3.75 -14.98 -8.45
N ILE A 133 -3.06 -15.65 -7.53
CA ILE A 133 -1.88 -15.11 -6.86
C ILE A 133 -0.66 -15.81 -7.47
N ILE A 134 0.27 -15.01 -7.97
CA ILE A 134 1.58 -15.45 -8.42
C ILE A 134 2.66 -15.05 -7.42
N HIS A 135 3.66 -15.90 -7.24
CA HIS A 135 4.76 -15.72 -6.30
C HIS A 135 6.09 -15.96 -7.00
N ARG A 136 7.13 -15.24 -6.57
CA ARG A 136 8.51 -15.54 -6.93
C ARG A 136 9.40 -15.45 -5.69
N ARG A 137 10.49 -16.23 -5.68
CA ARG A 137 11.40 -16.26 -4.52
C ARG A 137 12.24 -15.00 -4.40
N ASN A 138 12.78 -14.52 -5.51
CA ASN A 138 13.64 -13.33 -5.60
C ASN A 138 13.42 -12.61 -6.96
N PRO A 139 14.04 -11.45 -7.22
CA PRO A 139 13.83 -10.71 -8.47
C PRO A 139 14.19 -11.47 -9.75
N GLU A 140 15.10 -12.42 -9.67
CA GLU A 140 15.61 -13.23 -10.78
C GLU A 140 14.78 -14.50 -11.03
N SER A 141 13.94 -14.89 -10.08
CA SER A 141 13.08 -16.07 -10.18
C SER A 141 11.87 -15.81 -11.07
N ASP A 142 11.45 -16.84 -11.78
CA ASP A 142 10.18 -16.84 -12.51
C ASP A 142 8.98 -16.73 -11.58
N TRP A 143 7.87 -16.21 -12.12
CA TRP A 143 6.60 -16.14 -11.43
C TRP A 143 5.87 -17.49 -11.48
N GLU A 144 5.54 -18.03 -10.32
CA GLU A 144 4.78 -19.27 -10.17
C GLU A 144 3.37 -18.96 -9.65
N LYS A 145 2.35 -19.59 -10.24
CA LYS A 145 0.98 -19.52 -9.73
C LYS A 145 0.87 -20.37 -8.46
N ILE A 146 0.49 -19.75 -7.35
CA ILE A 146 0.34 -20.42 -6.05
C ILE A 146 -1.11 -20.58 -5.63
N TYR A 147 -2.04 -19.81 -6.21
CA TYR A 147 -3.46 -19.88 -5.92
C TYR A 147 -4.29 -19.35 -7.09
N SER A 148 -5.52 -19.86 -7.24
CA SER A 148 -6.49 -19.42 -8.24
C SER A 148 -7.92 -19.72 -7.79
N ALA A 149 -8.85 -18.80 -8.02
CA ALA A 149 -10.28 -18.97 -7.77
C ALA A 149 -11.12 -17.97 -8.58
N ASP A 150 -12.46 -18.09 -8.53
CA ASP A 150 -13.37 -17.06 -9.06
C ASP A 150 -13.09 -15.71 -8.38
N PHE A 151 -13.00 -14.64 -9.16
CA PHE A 151 -12.60 -13.31 -8.69
C PHE A 151 -13.50 -12.75 -7.57
N ARG A 152 -14.76 -13.19 -7.48
CA ARG A 152 -15.71 -12.79 -6.44
C ARG A 152 -15.39 -13.41 -5.09
N THR A 153 -14.81 -14.61 -5.09
CA THR A 153 -14.52 -15.40 -3.88
C THR A 153 -13.03 -15.54 -3.59
N ALA A 154 -12.18 -15.14 -4.52
CA ALA A 154 -10.73 -15.28 -4.41
C ALA A 154 -10.18 -14.53 -3.19
N MET A 155 -9.24 -15.17 -2.50
CA MET A 155 -8.50 -14.49 -1.44
C MET A 155 -7.62 -13.37 -2.02
N GLU A 156 -7.41 -12.35 -1.20
CA GLU A 156 -6.66 -11.16 -1.54
C GLU A 156 -5.38 -11.11 -0.72
N PRO A 157 -4.20 -11.02 -1.36
CA PRO A 157 -2.94 -10.92 -0.64
C PRO A 157 -2.76 -9.51 -0.08
N LEU A 158 -2.27 -9.42 1.17
CA LEU A 158 -2.22 -8.15 1.91
C LEU A 158 -0.81 -7.72 2.30
N GLY A 159 0.11 -8.67 2.48
CA GLY A 159 1.48 -8.37 2.91
C GLY A 159 2.14 -9.55 3.61
N PHE A 160 3.46 -9.48 3.79
CA PHE A 160 4.23 -10.56 4.40
C PHE A 160 4.21 -10.51 5.93
N GLY A 161 4.20 -11.69 6.55
CA GLY A 161 4.55 -11.87 7.96
C GLY A 161 6.04 -11.66 8.23
N THR A 162 6.45 -11.85 9.48
CA THR A 162 7.88 -11.86 9.87
C THR A 162 8.59 -13.11 9.35
N ASN A 163 7.87 -14.24 9.27
CA ASN A 163 8.33 -15.39 8.50
C ASN A 163 8.14 -15.10 7.00
N PRO A 164 9.19 -15.11 6.17
CA PRO A 164 9.13 -14.77 4.75
C PRO A 164 8.37 -15.79 3.89
N ASP A 165 7.97 -16.93 4.46
CA ASP A 165 7.11 -17.93 3.82
C ASP A 165 5.63 -17.78 4.19
N ILE A 166 5.27 -16.82 5.05
CA ILE A 166 3.89 -16.55 5.46
C ILE A 166 3.40 -15.25 4.83
N LEU A 167 2.29 -15.35 4.11
CA LEU A 167 1.56 -14.23 3.53
C LEU A 167 0.28 -13.98 4.32
N TYR A 168 0.01 -12.74 4.70
CA TYR A 168 -1.29 -12.33 5.19
C TYR A 168 -2.26 -12.16 4.02
N VAL A 169 -3.45 -12.74 4.14
CA VAL A 169 -4.48 -12.71 3.11
C VAL A 169 -5.85 -12.41 3.71
N ALA A 170 -6.70 -11.69 2.98
CA ALA A 170 -8.14 -11.64 3.25
C ALA A 170 -8.80 -12.80 2.49
N ALA A 171 -9.53 -13.66 3.17
CA ALA A 171 -10.24 -14.78 2.54
C ALA A 171 -11.65 -14.93 3.11
N LEU A 172 -12.55 -15.60 2.37
CA LEU A 172 -13.90 -15.87 2.86
C LEU A 172 -13.89 -16.82 4.07
N ASN A 173 -14.75 -16.51 5.02
CA ASN A 173 -15.09 -17.29 6.21
C ASN A 173 -16.61 -17.23 6.40
N GLY A 174 -17.33 -18.13 5.73
CA GLY A 174 -18.79 -18.03 5.59
C GLY A 174 -19.18 -16.94 4.59
N ASP A 175 -20.07 -16.04 4.99
CA ASP A 175 -20.55 -14.91 4.19
C ASP A 175 -19.61 -13.69 4.25
N LYS A 176 -18.63 -13.67 5.15
CA LYS A 176 -17.73 -12.53 5.37
C LYS A 176 -16.28 -12.85 5.06
N ARG A 177 -15.46 -11.83 4.92
CA ARG A 177 -14.00 -11.92 4.87
C ARG A 177 -13.40 -11.90 6.26
N ALA A 178 -12.33 -12.67 6.42
CA ALA A 178 -11.49 -12.69 7.59
C ALA A 178 -10.00 -12.61 7.20
N LEU A 179 -9.17 -12.21 8.15
CA LEU A 179 -7.72 -12.20 8.00
C LEU A 179 -7.15 -13.58 8.30
N PHE A 180 -6.39 -14.14 7.37
CA PHE A 180 -5.70 -15.42 7.50
C PHE A 180 -4.20 -15.28 7.26
N GLN A 181 -3.47 -16.31 7.71
CA GLN A 181 -2.15 -16.64 7.18
C GLN A 181 -2.30 -17.59 6.00
N TYR A 182 -1.43 -17.44 5.00
CA TYR A 182 -1.26 -18.36 3.89
C TYR A 182 0.19 -18.83 3.86
N ASP A 183 0.39 -20.14 3.87
CA ASP A 183 1.71 -20.76 3.78
C ASP A 183 2.11 -20.87 2.30
N LEU A 184 3.16 -20.12 1.92
CA LEU A 184 3.65 -20.07 0.55
C LEU A 184 4.32 -21.39 0.11
N LYS A 185 4.92 -22.14 1.05
CA LYS A 185 5.58 -23.42 0.78
C LYS A 185 4.56 -24.53 0.61
N ALA A 186 3.63 -24.65 1.57
CA ALA A 186 2.58 -25.65 1.55
C ALA A 186 1.46 -25.30 0.56
N ARG A 187 1.38 -24.05 0.11
CA ARG A 187 0.32 -23.48 -0.75
C ARG A 187 -1.06 -23.70 -0.16
N LYS A 188 -1.21 -23.39 1.12
CA LYS A 188 -2.44 -23.63 1.89
C LYS A 188 -2.82 -22.41 2.71
N LEU A 189 -4.14 -22.15 2.72
CA LEU A 189 -4.72 -21.25 3.70
C LEU A 189 -4.55 -21.88 5.08
N GLY A 190 -3.91 -21.14 5.98
CA GLY A 190 -3.55 -21.58 7.31
C GLY A 190 -4.47 -20.97 8.36
N ARG A 191 -3.85 -20.55 9.47
CA ARG A 191 -4.53 -20.01 10.64
C ARG A 191 -5.34 -18.75 10.31
N MET A 192 -6.60 -18.72 10.74
CA MET A 192 -7.40 -17.50 10.85
C MET A 192 -6.85 -16.64 12.00
N ILE A 193 -6.48 -15.40 11.71
CA ILE A 193 -5.99 -14.43 12.69
C ILE A 193 -7.16 -13.70 13.33
N PHE A 194 -8.10 -13.23 12.50
CA PHE A 194 -9.23 -12.42 12.97
C PHE A 194 -10.40 -12.44 12.00
N ALA A 195 -11.60 -12.53 12.56
CA ALA A 195 -12.87 -12.33 11.88
C ALA A 195 -13.73 -11.39 12.74
N HIS A 196 -14.54 -10.55 12.10
CA HIS A 196 -15.50 -9.70 12.81
C HIS A 196 -16.91 -10.31 12.66
N PRO A 197 -17.75 -10.32 13.71
CA PRO A 197 -19.09 -10.94 13.65
C PRO A 197 -20.01 -10.27 12.61
N THR A 198 -19.81 -8.98 12.35
CA THR A 198 -20.74 -8.18 11.51
C THR A 198 -20.14 -7.71 10.19
N TYR A 199 -18.83 -7.45 10.14
CA TYR A 199 -18.18 -6.70 9.05
C TYR A 199 -17.12 -7.54 8.37
N ASP A 200 -16.84 -7.25 7.10
CA ASP A 200 -15.72 -7.84 6.38
C ASP A 200 -14.40 -7.30 6.90
N VAL A 201 -13.44 -8.20 7.15
CA VAL A 201 -12.09 -7.82 7.57
C VAL A 201 -11.01 -8.56 6.80
N PRO A 202 -9.84 -7.94 6.59
CA PRO A 202 -9.52 -6.55 6.87
C PRO A 202 -9.78 -5.60 5.69
N ALA A 203 -9.95 -4.31 5.97
CA ALA A 203 -9.91 -3.22 5.00
C ALA A 203 -8.45 -2.82 4.67
N GLY A 204 -7.69 -3.77 4.14
CA GLY A 204 -6.29 -3.60 3.74
C GLY A 204 -5.27 -4.32 4.63
N PRO A 205 -3.96 -3.98 4.48
CA PRO A 205 -2.90 -4.69 5.19
C PRO A 205 -3.02 -4.62 6.71
N PRO A 206 -2.66 -5.69 7.44
CA PRO A 206 -2.60 -5.64 8.90
C PRO A 206 -1.61 -4.57 9.35
N ILE A 207 -1.94 -3.94 10.47
CA ILE A 207 -1.07 -2.97 11.11
C ILE A 207 0.03 -3.74 11.82
N VAL A 208 1.29 -3.52 11.43
CA VAL A 208 2.42 -4.25 11.97
C VAL A 208 3.41 -3.29 12.61
N SER A 209 3.89 -3.67 13.79
CA SER A 209 4.94 -2.97 14.53
C SER A 209 6.25 -3.00 13.75
N ASP A 210 6.85 -1.83 13.54
CA ASP A 210 8.18 -1.73 12.93
C ASP A 210 9.27 -2.20 13.91
N LYS A 211 9.01 -2.09 15.21
CA LYS A 211 9.93 -2.48 16.28
C LYS A 211 9.98 -4.00 16.49
N THR A 212 8.83 -4.67 16.43
CA THR A 212 8.70 -6.07 16.82
C THR A 212 8.26 -7.00 15.69
N GLY A 213 7.76 -6.46 14.59
CA GLY A 213 7.14 -7.22 13.50
C GLY A 213 5.80 -7.87 13.86
N LYS A 214 5.26 -7.62 15.07
CA LYS A 214 3.97 -8.16 15.50
C LYS A 214 2.81 -7.42 14.85
N VAL A 215 1.73 -8.15 14.56
CA VAL A 215 0.47 -7.54 14.12
C VAL A 215 -0.17 -6.85 15.32
N LEU A 216 -0.26 -5.52 15.26
CA LEU A 216 -0.85 -4.67 16.30
C LEU A 216 -2.36 -4.59 16.17
N GLY A 217 -2.89 -4.65 14.94
CA GLY A 217 -4.31 -4.51 14.68
C GLY A 217 -4.69 -4.69 13.21
N VAL A 218 -5.98 -4.57 12.94
CA VAL A 218 -6.55 -4.62 11.60
C VAL A 218 -7.55 -3.50 11.39
N ARG A 219 -7.55 -2.93 10.18
CA ARG A 219 -8.56 -1.97 9.75
C ARG A 219 -9.79 -2.70 9.24
N TYR A 220 -10.96 -2.11 9.40
CA TYR A 220 -12.21 -2.59 8.82
C TYR A 220 -13.17 -1.43 8.54
N GLU A 221 -14.07 -1.63 7.58
CA GLU A 221 -15.11 -0.68 7.26
C GLU A 221 -16.38 -1.03 8.04
N ALA A 222 -16.85 -0.09 8.85
CA ALA A 222 -18.14 -0.14 9.53
C ALA A 222 -18.97 1.09 9.10
N GLU A 223 -19.72 1.70 10.01
CA GLU A 223 -20.32 3.04 9.77
C GLU A 223 -19.25 4.10 9.44
N ARG A 224 -18.02 3.87 9.93
CA ARG A 224 -16.81 4.63 9.59
C ARG A 224 -15.61 3.68 9.58
N PRO A 225 -14.46 4.06 8.99
CA PRO A 225 -13.24 3.28 9.11
C PRO A 225 -12.90 3.06 10.60
N GLN A 226 -12.64 1.82 10.98
CA GLN A 226 -12.32 1.44 12.35
C GLN A 226 -11.06 0.59 12.41
N VAL A 227 -10.46 0.52 13.59
CA VAL A 227 -9.32 -0.37 13.87
C VAL A 227 -9.69 -1.29 15.02
N TYR A 228 -9.50 -2.59 14.81
CA TYR A 228 -9.46 -3.55 15.90
C TYR A 228 -7.99 -3.74 16.33
N TRP A 229 -7.65 -3.24 17.51
CA TRP A 229 -6.33 -3.38 18.11
C TRP A 229 -6.22 -4.71 18.88
N PHE A 230 -5.32 -5.60 18.45
CA PHE A 230 -4.90 -6.76 19.24
C PHE A 230 -3.95 -6.35 20.35
N ASP A 231 -3.13 -5.34 20.07
CA ASP A 231 -2.17 -4.79 21.01
C ASP A 231 -2.85 -3.87 22.03
N LYS A 232 -2.57 -4.10 23.31
CA LYS A 232 -3.23 -3.39 24.42
C LYS A 232 -2.79 -1.94 24.50
N ASP A 233 -1.53 -1.64 24.20
CA ASP A 233 -1.00 -0.30 24.32
C ASP A 233 -1.60 0.60 23.23
N TYR A 234 -1.63 0.13 21.99
CA TYR A 234 -2.28 0.86 20.90
C TYR A 234 -3.78 1.02 21.09
N LYS A 235 -4.45 0.03 21.68
CA LYS A 235 -5.85 0.18 22.09
C LYS A 235 -6.02 1.31 23.11
N ASN A 236 -5.15 1.37 24.11
CA ASN A 236 -5.18 2.42 25.13
C ASN A 236 -4.85 3.79 24.54
N TYR A 237 -3.86 3.89 23.64
CA TYR A 237 -3.51 5.15 22.98
C TYR A 237 -4.66 5.69 22.14
N GLN A 238 -5.33 4.84 21.36
CA GLN A 238 -6.52 5.23 20.60
C GLN A 238 -7.61 5.77 21.53
N ALA A 239 -7.91 5.05 22.62
CA ALA A 239 -8.91 5.49 23.60
C ALA A 239 -8.53 6.81 24.30
N MET A 240 -7.25 7.03 24.59
CA MET A 240 -6.78 8.31 25.13
C MET A 240 -7.00 9.47 24.17
N ILE A 241 -6.72 9.28 22.88
CA ILE A 241 -6.95 10.29 21.84
C ILE A 241 -8.45 10.58 21.70
N ASP A 242 -9.27 9.53 21.65
CA ASP A 242 -10.73 9.65 21.50
C ASP A 242 -11.37 10.38 22.69
N ASN A 243 -10.90 10.12 23.91
CA ASN A 243 -11.37 10.82 25.11
C ASN A 243 -10.89 12.27 25.18
N ALA A 244 -9.70 12.58 24.67
CA ALA A 244 -9.16 13.94 24.65
C ALA A 244 -9.85 14.83 23.61
N LEU A 245 -10.38 14.23 22.53
CA LEU A 245 -11.03 14.93 21.42
C LEU A 245 -12.44 14.34 21.16
N PRO A 246 -13.38 14.52 22.10
CA PRO A 246 -14.73 13.97 21.97
C PRO A 246 -15.46 14.59 20.78
N GLY A 247 -16.24 13.79 20.07
CA GLY A 247 -17.02 14.22 18.89
C GLY A 247 -16.19 14.41 17.61
N MET A 248 -14.91 14.01 17.62
CA MET A 248 -14.06 13.94 16.44
C MET A 248 -13.84 12.49 16.01
N ALA A 249 -13.54 12.30 14.73
CA ALA A 249 -12.97 11.06 14.23
C ALA A 249 -11.43 11.16 14.35
N ASN A 250 -10.84 10.26 15.13
CA ASN A 250 -9.40 10.24 15.37
C ASN A 250 -8.77 8.96 14.86
N ASP A 251 -7.79 9.12 13.97
CA ASP A 251 -7.08 7.99 13.36
C ASP A 251 -5.60 8.06 13.70
N ILE A 252 -5.06 7.00 14.29
CA ILE A 252 -3.61 6.80 14.32
C ILE A 252 -3.12 6.52 12.89
N LYS A 253 -2.31 7.43 12.33
CA LYS A 253 -1.79 7.35 10.95
C LYS A 253 -0.41 6.72 10.88
N ASN A 254 0.46 7.00 11.85
CA ASN A 254 1.84 6.49 11.85
C ASN A 254 2.47 6.51 13.25
N TRP A 255 3.64 5.91 13.39
CA TRP A 255 4.47 5.97 14.61
C TRP A 255 5.96 6.04 14.24
N SER A 256 6.79 6.46 15.19
CA SER A 256 8.24 6.36 15.04
C SER A 256 8.70 4.89 15.04
N LYS A 257 9.86 4.58 14.46
CA LYS A 257 10.45 3.22 14.52
C LYS A 257 10.66 2.70 15.94
N LYS A 258 10.89 3.60 16.90
CA LYS A 258 11.01 3.26 18.33
C LYS A 258 9.65 3.08 19.01
N GLU A 259 8.57 3.46 18.33
CA GLU A 259 7.18 3.47 18.80
C GLU A 259 6.99 4.34 20.05
N ASP A 260 7.81 5.39 20.17
CA ASP A 260 7.77 6.39 21.26
C ASP A 260 7.08 7.70 20.86
N ARG A 261 6.65 7.81 19.60
CA ARG A 261 5.88 8.94 19.05
C ARG A 261 4.80 8.43 18.12
N ILE A 262 3.63 9.01 18.20
CA ILE A 262 2.47 8.67 17.37
C ILE A 262 2.05 9.91 16.59
N LEU A 263 1.85 9.73 15.28
CA LEU A 263 1.15 10.68 14.43
C LEU A 263 -0.31 10.23 14.32
N PHE A 264 -1.23 11.08 14.78
CA PHE A 264 -2.65 10.89 14.59
C PHE A 264 -3.25 12.06 13.80
N HIS A 265 -4.41 11.81 13.21
CA HIS A 265 -5.20 12.80 12.50
C HIS A 265 -6.57 12.87 13.18
N SER A 266 -7.00 14.07 13.53
CA SER A 266 -8.33 14.35 14.07
C SER A 266 -9.08 15.24 13.10
N HIS A 267 -10.33 14.92 12.82
CA HIS A 267 -11.17 15.72 11.93
C HIS A 267 -12.63 15.69 12.35
N SER A 268 -13.36 16.74 11.96
CA SER A 268 -14.80 16.82 12.18
C SER A 268 -15.53 15.75 11.37
N GLU A 269 -16.59 15.20 11.96
CA GLU A 269 -17.45 14.20 11.32
C GLU A 269 -18.46 14.80 10.34
N LYS A 270 -18.54 16.13 10.21
CA LYS A 270 -19.41 16.79 9.23
C LYS A 270 -18.81 16.69 7.82
N THR A 271 -19.34 15.74 7.04
CA THR A 271 -19.34 15.77 5.58
C THR A 271 -20.33 16.78 5.03
#